data_AF-X1ULK7-F1
#
_entry.id   AF-X1ULK7-F1
#
_cell.length_a   1.000
_cell.length_b   1.000
_cell.length_c   1.000
_cell.angle_alpha   90.00
_cell.angle_beta   90.00
_cell.angle_gamma   90.00
#
_symmetry.space_group_name_H-M   'P 1'
#
loop_
_entity.id
_entity.type
_entity.pdbx_description
1 polymer ?
#
loop_
_entity_poly.entity_id
_entity_poly.type
_entity_poly.pdbx_seq_one_letter_code
_entity_poly.pdbx_strand_id
1 'polypeptide(L)'
;KRVDKNMEPISKIQNEKPQLQHLAAQRQMYDEARKFKVYRMILTIPVAICWAILSTFLIRNGIMTLIGGLIIVLIDIFIFSNIEKSLCEKAAKTQELFDCDVLQMKWNRDSIGNPPAPDDIA
;
A
#
# COMPACT_ATOMS: atom_id res chain seq x y z
N LYS A 1 6.75 -8.82 30.93
CA LYS A 1 6.39 -7.77 31.91
C LYS A 1 6.11 -6.49 31.12
N ARG A 2 4.86 -6.04 30.99
CA ARG A 2 4.61 -4.66 30.51
C ARG A 2 5.11 -3.73 31.60
N VAL A 3 6.14 -2.96 31.30
CA VAL A 3 6.56 -1.83 32.12
C VAL A 3 5.41 -0.82 32.08
N ASP A 4 4.99 -0.32 33.24
CA ASP A 4 3.98 0.73 33.32
C ASP A 4 4.58 2.02 32.73
N LYS A 5 4.32 2.25 31.44
CA LYS A 5 4.84 3.38 30.66
C LYS A 5 4.09 4.68 30.92
N ASN A 6 3.07 4.68 31.77
CA ASN A 6 2.15 5.80 31.94
C ASN A 6 2.80 7.10 32.45
N MET A 7 4.04 7.04 32.95
CA MET A 7 4.81 8.19 33.45
C MET A 7 6.03 8.56 32.59
N GLU A 8 6.37 7.75 31.57
CA GLU A 8 7.47 8.07 30.67
C GLU A 8 7.01 9.08 29.62
N PRO A 9 7.85 10.06 29.24
CA PRO A 9 7.47 11.00 28.19
C PRO A 9 7.29 10.25 26.88
N ILE A 10 6.23 10.59 26.14
CA ILE A 10 5.85 9.99 24.85
C ILE A 10 7.05 9.94 23.89
N SER A 11 7.86 11.00 23.88
CA SER A 11 9.08 11.07 23.07
C SER A 11 10.08 9.96 23.38
N LYS A 12 10.21 9.52 24.63
CA LYS A 12 11.09 8.41 24.99
C LYS A 12 10.54 7.09 24.48
N ILE A 13 9.22 6.88 24.61
CA ILE A 13 8.53 5.67 24.16
C ILE A 13 8.62 5.53 22.63
N GLN A 14 8.41 6.62 21.89
CA GLN A 14 8.52 6.65 20.42
C GLN A 14 9.92 6.29 19.90
N ASN A 15 10.95 6.59 20.69
CA ASN A 15 12.34 6.30 20.34
C ASN A 15 12.81 4.93 20.84
N GLU A 16 11.93 4.12 21.43
CA GLU A 16 12.26 2.75 21.77
C GLU A 16 12.43 1.89 20.52
N LYS A 17 13.30 0.88 20.62
CA LYS A 17 13.61 -0.05 19.53
C LYS A 17 12.39 -0.62 18.80
N PRO A 18 11.34 -1.17 19.45
CA PRO A 18 10.17 -1.68 18.74
C PRO A 18 9.45 -0.59 17.93
N GLN A 19 9.37 0.63 18.46
CA GLN A 19 8.69 1.74 17.78
C GLN A 19 9.48 2.24 16.57
N LEU A 20 10.81 2.27 16.66
CA LEU A 20 11.68 2.54 15.50
C LEU A 20 11.53 1.46 14.41
N GLN A 21 11.34 0.20 14.79
CA GLN A 21 11.08 -0.89 13.83
C GLN A 21 9.73 -0.70 13.12
N HIS A 22 8.66 -0.35 13.85
CA HIS A 22 7.36 -0.02 13.25
C HIS A 22 7.46 1.17 12.28
N LEU A 23 8.18 2.23 12.66
CA LEU A 23 8.43 3.39 11.80
C LEU A 23 9.25 3.05 10.54
N ALA A 24 10.22 2.14 10.66
CA ALA A 24 10.99 1.67 9.51
C ALA A 24 10.14 0.83 8.56
N ALA A 25 9.38 -0.12 9.10
CA ALA A 25 8.49 -1.01 8.35
C ALA A 25 7.40 -0.22 7.59
N GLN A 26 6.70 0.71 8.27
CA GLN A 26 5.68 1.54 7.59
C GLN A 26 6.29 2.38 6.46
N ARG A 27 7.49 2.95 6.65
CA ARG A 27 8.17 3.77 5.64
C ARG A 27 8.56 2.92 4.44
N GLN A 28 9.12 1.74 4.68
CA GLN A 28 9.47 0.81 3.62
C GLN A 28 8.25 0.44 2.79
N MET A 29 7.12 0.09 3.41
CA MET A 29 5.89 -0.26 2.69
C MET A 29 5.33 0.91 1.87
N TYR A 30 5.32 2.13 2.43
CA TYR A 30 4.90 3.31 1.67
C TYR A 30 5.85 3.62 0.50
N ASP A 31 7.16 3.45 0.69
CA ASP A 31 8.14 3.62 -0.37
C ASP A 31 7.99 2.56 -1.46
N GLU A 32 7.71 1.31 -1.10
CA GLU A 32 7.38 0.23 -2.03
C GLU A 32 6.11 0.52 -2.82
N ALA A 33 5.04 0.95 -2.14
CA ALA A 33 3.79 1.36 -2.79
C ALA A 33 4.02 2.51 -3.78
N ARG A 34 4.83 3.50 -3.38
CA ARG A 34 5.20 4.63 -4.24
C ARG A 34 6.02 4.18 -5.45
N LYS A 35 7.04 3.36 -5.26
CA LYS A 35 7.86 2.81 -6.35
C LYS A 35 6.99 2.02 -7.33
N PHE A 36 6.14 1.15 -6.80
CA PHE A 36 5.20 0.36 -7.60
C PHE A 36 4.27 1.26 -8.43
N LYS A 37 3.70 2.31 -7.82
CA LYS A 37 2.87 3.29 -8.53
C LYS A 37 3.61 3.97 -9.68
N VAL A 38 4.88 4.35 -9.48
CA VAL A 38 5.72 4.95 -10.52
C VAL A 38 5.99 3.94 -11.64
N TYR A 39 6.36 2.70 -11.32
CA TYR A 39 6.57 1.66 -12.33
C TYR A 39 5.31 1.37 -13.15
N ARG A 40 4.17 1.26 -12.47
CA ARG A 40 2.85 1.10 -13.12
C ARG A 40 2.57 2.25 -14.07
N MET A 41 2.79 3.49 -13.65
CA MET A 41 2.56 4.66 -14.50
C MET A 41 3.43 4.62 -15.77
N ILE A 42 4.71 4.28 -15.62
CA ILE A 42 5.66 4.16 -16.73
C ILE A 42 5.31 2.99 -17.66
N LEU A 43 4.61 1.96 -17.19
CA LEU A 43 4.18 0.81 -18.01
C LEU A 43 2.81 1.02 -18.65
N THR A 44 1.79 1.34 -17.85
CA THR A 44 0.39 1.41 -18.28
C THR A 44 0.16 2.51 -19.30
N ILE A 45 0.78 3.69 -19.12
CA ILE A 45 0.58 4.82 -20.04
C ILE A 45 1.12 4.49 -21.45
N PRO A 46 2.38 4.07 -21.62
CA PRO A 46 2.87 3.66 -22.94
C PRO A 46 2.09 2.50 -23.54
N VAL A 47 1.69 1.50 -22.74
CA VAL A 47 0.88 0.38 -23.23
C VAL A 47 -0.46 0.87 -23.81
N ALA A 48 -1.16 1.77 -23.12
CA ALA A 48 -2.41 2.35 -23.61
C ALA A 48 -2.21 3.17 -24.90
N ILE A 49 -1.13 3.97 -24.98
CA ILE A 49 -0.78 4.73 -26.18
C ILE A 49 -0.46 3.80 -27.34
N CYS A 50 0.40 2.81 -27.13
CA CYS A 50 0.75 1.81 -28.14
C CYS A 50 -0.49 1.05 -28.63
N TRP A 51 -1.41 0.68 -27.74
CA TRP A 51 -2.67 0.04 -28.11
C TRP A 51 -3.53 0.95 -28.99
N ALA A 52 -3.68 2.23 -28.64
CA ALA A 52 -4.45 3.19 -29.42
C ALA A 52 -3.87 3.39 -30.83
N ILE A 53 -2.54 3.52 -30.94
CA ILE A 53 -1.86 3.66 -32.23
C ILE A 53 -2.02 2.37 -33.05
N LEU A 54 -1.68 1.22 -32.47
CA LEU A 54 -1.69 -0.07 -33.17
C LEU A 54 -3.09 -0.44 -33.66
N SER A 55 -4.11 -0.22 -32.82
CA SER A 55 -5.49 -0.50 -33.17
C SER A 55 -6.00 0.38 -34.31
N THR A 56 -5.51 1.62 -34.44
CA THR A 56 -5.86 2.51 -35.56
C THR A 56 -5.41 1.95 -36.91
N PHE A 57 -4.25 1.28 -36.97
CA PHE A 57 -3.70 0.76 -38.22
C PHE A 57 -4.05 -0.70 -38.50
N LEU A 58 -4.16 -1.53 -37.46
CA LEU A 58 -4.29 -2.99 -37.60
C LEU A 58 -5.72 -3.51 -37.38
N ILE A 59 -6.57 -2.78 -36.63
CA ILE A 59 -7.89 -3.27 -36.22
C ILE A 59 -8.97 -2.46 -36.93
N ARG A 60 -9.61 -3.06 -37.94
CA ARG A 60 -10.69 -2.41 -38.70
C ARG A 60 -12.03 -2.38 -37.95
N ASN A 61 -12.18 -3.22 -36.92
CA ASN A 61 -13.39 -3.32 -36.10
C ASN A 61 -13.24 -2.50 -34.80
N GLY A 62 -13.94 -1.37 -34.71
CA GLY A 62 -13.91 -0.50 -33.53
C GLY A 62 -14.34 -1.19 -32.23
N ILE A 63 -15.16 -2.24 -32.30
CA ILE A 63 -15.57 -3.02 -31.12
C ILE A 63 -14.37 -3.76 -30.52
N MET A 64 -13.50 -4.35 -31.34
CA MET A 64 -12.31 -5.06 -30.85
C MET A 64 -11.30 -4.08 -30.24
N THR A 65 -11.16 -2.89 -30.82
CA THR A 65 -10.34 -1.80 -30.27
C THR A 65 -10.83 -1.38 -28.88
N LEU A 66 -12.14 -1.19 -28.74
CA LEU A 66 -12.78 -0.83 -27.46
C LEU A 66 -12.58 -1.93 -26.41
N ILE A 67 -12.80 -3.20 -26.77
CA ILE A 67 -12.64 -4.33 -25.85
C ILE A 67 -11.19 -4.41 -25.35
N GLY A 68 -10.20 -4.28 -26.23
CA GLY A 68 -8.79 -4.32 -25.80
C GLY A 68 -8.42 -3.14 -24.88
N GLY A 69 -8.92 -1.94 -25.16
CA GLY A 69 -8.73 -0.79 -24.27
C GLY A 69 -9.38 -0.99 -22.90
N LEU A 70 -10.59 -1.55 -22.88
CA LEU A 70 -11.28 -1.91 -21.65
C LEU A 70 -10.50 -2.94 -20.84
N ILE A 71 -9.97 -3.98 -21.48
CA ILE A 71 -9.15 -5.01 -20.80
C ILE A 71 -7.92 -4.38 -20.13
N ILE A 72 -7.22 -3.46 -20.80
CA ILE A 72 -6.06 -2.76 -20.21
C ILE A 72 -6.47 -2.00 -18.94
N VAL A 73 -7.59 -1.27 -18.99
CA VAL A 73 -8.10 -0.53 -17.81
C VAL A 73 -8.52 -1.47 -16.69
N LEU A 74 -9.21 -2.58 -17.01
CA LEU A 74 -9.63 -3.57 -16.02
C LEU A 74 -8.41 -4.19 -15.33
N ILE A 75 -7.37 -4.55 -16.09
CA ILE A 75 -6.11 -5.07 -15.52
C ILE A 75 -5.51 -4.06 -14.53
N ASP A 76 -5.45 -2.78 -14.90
CA ASP A 76 -4.88 -1.75 -14.03
C ASP A 76 -5.64 -1.59 -12.71
N ILE A 77 -6.97 -1.57 -12.79
CA ILE A 77 -7.84 -1.40 -11.62
C ILE A 77 -7.85 -2.67 -10.74
N PHE A 78 -8.02 -3.85 -11.31
CA PHE A 78 -8.23 -5.07 -10.53
C PHE A 78 -6.95 -5.73 -10.06
N ILE A 79 -5.83 -5.52 -10.74
CA ILE A 79 -4.56 -6.15 -10.37
C ILE A 79 -3.68 -5.12 -9.69
N PHE A 80 -3.26 -4.08 -10.42
CA PHE A 80 -2.24 -3.19 -9.90
C PHE A 80 -2.74 -2.30 -8.76
N SER A 81 -3.94 -1.73 -8.86
CA SER A 81 -4.50 -0.90 -7.77
C SER A 81 -4.66 -1.69 -6.47
N ASN A 82 -5.03 -2.97 -6.55
CA ASN A 82 -5.19 -3.82 -5.37
C ASN A 82 -3.85 -4.11 -4.67
N ILE A 83 -2.76 -4.26 -5.42
CA ILE A 83 -1.41 -4.43 -4.85
C ILE A 83 -0.98 -3.14 -4.13
N GLU A 84 -1.14 -1.97 -4.76
CA GLU A 84 -0.82 -0.66 -4.15
C GLU A 84 -1.63 -0.45 -2.86
N LYS A 85 -2.93 -0.75 -2.90
CA LYS A 85 -3.82 -0.65 -1.73
C LYS A 85 -3.40 -1.57 -0.61
N SER A 86 -3.03 -2.82 -0.92
CA SER A 86 -2.61 -3.79 0.10
C SER A 86 -1.35 -3.33 0.84
N LEU A 87 -0.36 -2.77 0.13
CA LEU A 87 0.84 -2.20 0.75
C LEU A 87 0.50 -1.00 1.65
N CYS A 88 -0.33 -0.09 1.17
CA CYS A 88 -0.78 1.06 1.96
C CYS A 88 -1.59 0.65 3.21
N GLU A 89 -2.42 -0.39 3.11
CA GLU A 89 -3.19 -0.92 4.22
C GLU A 89 -2.29 -1.54 5.29
N LYS A 90 -1.29 -2.33 4.89
CA LYS A 90 -0.28 -2.88 5.82
C LYS A 90 0.52 -1.78 6.51
N ALA A 91 0.91 -0.75 5.77
CA ALA A 91 1.62 0.41 6.31
C ALA A 91 0.76 1.15 7.35
N ALA A 92 -0.52 1.39 7.03
CA ALA A 92 -1.47 2.04 7.95
C ALA A 92 -1.72 1.21 9.21
N LYS A 93 -1.84 -0.13 9.08
CA LYS A 93 -1.98 -1.04 10.22
C LYS A 93 -0.73 -1.05 11.11
N THR A 94 0.45 -0.93 10.51
CA THR A 94 1.73 -0.80 11.26
C THR A 94 1.80 0.53 12.00
N GLN A 95 1.34 1.61 11.38
CA GLN A 95 1.24 2.91 12.03
C GLN A 95 0.26 2.90 13.20
N GLU A 96 -0.91 2.28 13.03
CA GLU A 96 -1.89 2.14 14.11
C GLU A 96 -1.32 1.32 15.28
N LEU A 97 -0.52 0.29 15.00
CA LEU A 97 0.12 -0.51 16.03
C LEU A 97 1.11 0.34 16.83
N PHE A 98 1.90 1.17 16.14
CA PHE A 98 2.76 2.17 16.77
C PHE A 98 1.95 3.15 17.63
N ASP A 99 0.86 3.72 17.10
CA ASP A 99 0.04 4.70 17.82
C ASP A 99 -0.64 4.05 19.05
N CYS A 100 -1.16 2.83 18.93
CA CYS A 100 -1.72 2.06 20.05
C CYS A 100 -0.67 1.79 21.14
N ASP A 101 0.54 1.38 20.76
CA ASP A 101 1.60 1.07 21.71
C ASP A 101 2.19 2.32 22.38
N VAL A 102 2.32 3.43 21.65
CA VAL A 102 2.83 4.69 22.18
C VAL A 102 1.81 5.36 23.09
N LEU A 103 0.54 5.39 22.68
CA LEU A 103 -0.56 6.04 23.42
C LEU A 103 -1.23 5.11 24.44
N GLN A 104 -0.75 3.87 24.58
CA GLN A 104 -1.30 2.85 25.48
C GLN A 104 -2.79 2.54 25.21
N MET A 105 -3.22 2.63 23.95
CA MET A 105 -4.57 2.31 23.50
C MET A 105 -4.69 0.82 23.13
N LYS A 106 -5.90 0.29 23.23
CA LYS A 106 -6.18 -1.07 22.76
C LYS A 106 -6.43 -1.05 21.26
N TRP A 107 -5.87 -2.02 20.55
CA TRP A 107 -6.16 -2.25 19.14
C TRP A 107 -7.67 -2.45 18.90
N ASN A 108 -8.24 -1.66 17.98
CA ASN A 108 -9.65 -1.71 17.63
C ASN A 108 -9.91 -2.66 16.45
N ARG A 109 -10.31 -3.90 16.76
CA ARG A 109 -10.60 -4.91 15.71
C ARG A 109 -11.85 -4.61 14.90
N ASP A 110 -12.82 -3.91 15.49
CA ASP A 110 -14.12 -3.65 14.83
C ASP A 110 -13.96 -2.64 13.69
N SER A 111 -13.06 -1.66 13.84
CA SER A 111 -12.84 -0.63 12.82
C SER A 111 -11.65 -0.93 11.90
N ILE A 112 -10.60 -1.60 12.40
CA ILE A 112 -9.29 -1.71 11.71
C ILE A 112 -9.02 -3.15 11.25
N GLY A 113 -9.75 -4.12 11.80
CA GLY A 113 -9.55 -5.54 11.52
C GLY A 113 -8.38 -6.12 12.33
N ASN A 114 -7.66 -7.07 11.74
CA ASN A 114 -6.56 -7.74 12.44
C ASN A 114 -5.28 -6.89 12.44
N PRO A 115 -4.47 -6.97 13.53
CA PRO A 115 -3.15 -6.34 13.58
C PRO A 115 -2.22 -6.92 12.49
N PRO A 116 -1.18 -6.17 12.08
CA PRO A 116 -0.22 -6.63 11.08
C PRO A 116 0.48 -7.91 11.56
N ALA A 117 0.82 -8.79 10.62
CA ALA A 117 1.55 -10.02 10.95
C ALA A 117 2.98 -9.66 11.39
N PRO A 118 3.64 -10.47 12.26
CA PRO A 118 5.02 -10.20 12.68
C PRO A 118 6.00 -10.04 11.50
N ASP A 119 5.79 -10.81 10.43
CA ASP A 119 6.60 -10.79 9.22
C ASP A 119 6.47 -9.48 8.42
N ASP A 120 5.36 -8.75 8.61
CA ASP A 120 5.19 -7.43 7.99
C ASP A 120 6.02 -6.34 8.71
N ILE A 121 6.51 -6.62 9.93
CA ILE A 121 7.13 -5.61 10.82
C ILE A 121 8.58 -5.93 11.21
N ALA A 122 9.12 -7.04 10.70
CA ALA A 122 10.44 -7.59 11.03
C ALA A 122 11.58 -7.06 10.16
#